data_AF-A0A9X7U4L2-F1
#
_entry.id   AF-A0A9X7U4L2-F1
#
_cell.length_a   1.000
_cell.length_b   1.000
_cell.length_c   1.000
_cell.angle_alpha   90.00
_cell.angle_beta   90.00
_cell.angle_gamma   90.00
#
_symmetry.space_group_name_H-M   'P 1'
#
loop_
_entity.id
_entity.type
_entity.pdbx_description
1 polymer ?
#
loop_
_entity_poly.entity_id
_entity_poly.type
_entity_poly.pdbx_seq_one_letter_code
_entity_poly.pdbx_strand_id
1 'polypeptide(L)' 'MPATSKAQQKAAGAALAAKRGEQPKSKLKGASKEMEKSMSEGQLEDFASTKRRGLPNRKD' A
#
# COMPACT_ATOMS: atom_id res chain seq x y z
N MET A 1 6.37 6.30 7.60
CA MET A 1 5.38 7.40 7.37
C MET A 1 4.00 6.77 7.17
N PRO A 2 2.91 7.28 7.77
CA PRO A 2 1.59 6.64 7.69
C PRO A 2 0.82 6.99 6.40
N ALA A 3 -0.10 6.12 6.00
CA ALA A 3 -1.00 6.37 4.87
C ALA A 3 -2.00 7.49 5.19
N THR A 4 -2.25 8.37 4.23
CA THR A 4 -3.13 9.53 4.46
C THR A 4 -4.53 9.38 3.84
N SER A 5 -4.78 8.26 3.17
CA SER A 5 -6.10 7.89 2.67
C SER A 5 -6.29 6.38 2.73
N LYS A 6 -7.56 5.94 2.76
CA LYS A 6 -7.92 4.51 2.69
C LYS A 6 -7.41 3.85 1.40
N ALA A 7 -7.37 4.60 0.30
CA ALA A 7 -6.82 4.10 -0.96
C ALA A 7 -5.32 3.79 -0.86
N GLN A 8 -4.52 4.71 -0.27
CA GLN A 8 -3.09 4.49 -0.05
C GLN A 8 -2.81 3.32 0.87
N GLN A 9 -3.54 3.19 1.99
CA GLN A 9 -3.39 2.08 2.93
C GLN A 9 -3.67 0.73 2.24
N LYS A 10 -4.72 0.64 1.42
CA LYS A 10 -5.05 -0.57 0.65
C LYS A 10 -3.99 -0.88 -0.41
N ALA A 11 -3.52 0.14 -1.13
CA ALA A 11 -2.49 -0.01 -2.14
C ALA A 11 -1.18 -0.52 -1.54
N ALA A 12 -0.79 0.02 -0.38
CA ALA A 12 0.36 -0.44 0.39
C ALA A 12 0.23 -1.89 0.82
N GLY A 13 -0.95 -2.31 1.31
CA GLY A 13 -1.19 -3.70 1.68
C GLY A 13 -1.04 -4.67 0.51
N ALA A 14 -1.57 -4.30 -0.66
CA ALA A 14 -1.41 -5.11 -1.87
C ALA A 14 0.07 -5.16 -2.34
N ALA A 15 0.74 -4.01 -2.32
CA ALA A 15 2.16 -3.91 -2.65
C ALA A 15 3.03 -4.75 -1.68
N LEU A 16 2.74 -4.71 -0.38
CA LEU A 16 3.45 -5.47 0.66
C LEU A 16 3.33 -6.98 0.42
N ALA A 17 2.10 -7.46 0.22
CA ALA A 17 1.85 -8.87 -0.08
C ALA A 17 2.57 -9.31 -1.37
N ALA A 18 2.65 -8.44 -2.38
CA ALA A 18 3.38 -8.76 -3.60
C ALA A 18 4.90 -8.79 -3.39
N LYS A 19 5.43 -7.90 -2.54
CA LYS A 19 6.84 -7.85 -2.18
C LYS A 19 7.27 -9.07 -1.37
N ARG A 20 6.38 -9.56 -0.49
CA ARG A 20 6.55 -10.82 0.28
C ARG A 20 6.35 -12.08 -0.57
N GLY A 21 5.92 -11.96 -1.83
CA GLY A 21 5.65 -13.09 -2.72
C GLY A 21 4.30 -13.79 -2.48
N GLU A 22 3.44 -13.25 -1.61
CA GLU A 22 2.10 -13.78 -1.31
C GLU A 22 1.10 -13.52 -2.45
N GLN A 23 1.36 -12.54 -3.31
CA GLN A 23 0.59 -12.32 -4.53
C GLN A 23 1.50 -12.00 -5.73
N PRO A 24 1.11 -12.38 -6.96
CA PRO A 24 1.91 -12.06 -8.14
C PRO A 24 1.88 -10.55 -8.45
N LYS A 25 3.05 -9.97 -8.75
CA LYS A 25 3.21 -8.55 -9.12
C LYS A 25 2.35 -8.12 -10.31
N SER A 26 1.98 -9.06 -11.19
CA SER A 26 1.09 -8.83 -12.32
C SER A 26 -0.34 -8.44 -11.92
N LYS A 27 -0.78 -8.76 -10.69
CA LYS A 27 -2.09 -8.36 -10.15
C LYS A 27 -2.12 -6.92 -9.62
N LEU A 28 -0.95 -6.29 -9.42
CA LEU A 28 -0.86 -4.92 -8.95
C LEU A 28 -1.26 -3.93 -10.04
N LYS A 29 -1.97 -2.85 -9.64
CA LYS A 29 -2.46 -1.80 -10.55
C LYS A 29 -2.31 -0.43 -9.91
N GLY A 30 -2.03 0.58 -10.74
CA GLY A 30 -1.88 1.97 -10.29
C GLY A 30 -0.88 2.10 -9.13
N ALA A 31 -1.30 2.79 -8.08
CA ALA A 31 -0.47 3.07 -6.91
C ALA A 31 0.17 1.83 -6.28
N SER A 32 -0.51 0.67 -6.21
CA SER A 32 0.09 -0.51 -5.58
C SER A 32 1.29 -1.05 -6.37
N LYS A 33 1.30 -0.87 -7.69
CA LYS A 33 2.40 -1.29 -8.57
C LYS A 33 3.59 -0.35 -8.44
N GLU A 34 3.35 0.94 -8.29
CA GLU A 34 4.41 1.93 -8.07
C GLU A 34 5.03 1.76 -6.68
N MET A 35 4.19 1.62 -5.64
CA MET A 35 4.63 1.44 -4.26
C MET A 35 5.48 0.17 -4.09
N GLU A 36 5.11 -0.97 -4.70
CA GLU A 36 5.92 -2.19 -4.61
C GLU A 36 7.33 -2.01 -5.18
N LYS A 37 7.45 -1.25 -6.28
CA LYS A 37 8.71 -0.98 -6.97
C LYS A 37 9.59 0.03 -6.25
N SER A 38 9.00 1.08 -5.68
CA SER A 38 9.74 2.24 -5.17
C SER A 38 9.94 2.25 -3.65
N MET A 39 9.12 1.52 -2.89
CA MET A 39 9.17 1.53 -1.42
C MET A 39 9.76 0.24 -0.87
N SER A 40 10.47 0.30 0.26
CA SER A 40 10.95 -0.87 0.98
C SER A 40 9.80 -1.64 1.64
N GLU A 41 10.05 -2.88 2.07
CA GLU A 41 9.05 -3.68 2.79
C GLU A 41 8.54 -2.97 4.05
N GLY A 42 9.46 -2.45 4.89
CA GLY A 42 9.09 -1.73 6.11
C GLY A 42 8.29 -0.45 5.82
N GLN A 43 8.60 0.27 4.73
CA GLN A 43 7.81 1.43 4.34
C GLN A 43 6.38 1.02 3.90
N LEU A 44 6.23 -0.09 3.19
CA LEU A 44 4.91 -0.60 2.82
C LEU A 44 4.12 -1.07 4.05
N GLU A 45 4.79 -1.66 5.04
CA GLU A 45 4.22 -2.07 6.31
C GLU A 45 3.74 -0.89 7.15
N ASP A 46 4.50 0.20 7.24
CA ASP A 46 4.08 1.45 7.87
C ASP A 46 2.78 2.01 7.25
N PHE A 47 2.69 2.02 5.92
CA PHE A 47 1.50 2.51 5.23
C PHE A 47 0.32 1.54 5.40
N ALA A 48 0.56 0.23 5.31
CA ALA A 48 -0.46 -0.80 5.43
C ALA A 48 -1.01 -0.93 6.86
N SER A 49 -0.18 -0.69 7.88
CA SER A 49 -0.57 -0.75 9.30
C SER A 49 -1.37 0.47 9.77
N THR A 50 -1.46 1.52 8.94
CA THR A 50 -2.20 2.73 9.31
C THR A 50 -3.69 2.44 9.54
N LYS A 51 -4.24 2.91 10.66
CA LYS A 51 -5.66 2.72 10.99
C LYS A 51 -6.57 3.32 9.91
N ARG A 52 -7.47 2.48 9.37
CA ARG A 52 -8.42 2.89 8.30
C ARG A 52 -9.55 3.82 8.77
N ARG A 53 -9.86 3.80 10.07
CA ARG A 53 -10.93 4.63 10.66
C ARG A 53 -10.47 6.08 10.71
N GLY A 54 -11.32 7.01 10.28
CA GLY A 54 -11.01 8.44 10.23
C GLY A 54 -10.26 8.90 8.98
N LEU A 55 -9.75 7.98 8.14
CA LEU A 55 -9.12 8.35 6.87
C LEU A 55 -10.17 8.64 5.77
N PRO A 56 -9.92 9.64 4.92
CA PRO A 56 -10.73 9.87 3.72
C PRO A 56 -10.55 8.72 2.73
N ASN A 57 -11.50 8.56 1.79
CA ASN A 57 -11.43 7.50 0.79
C ASN A 57 -10.25 7.69 -0.19
N ARG A 58 -10.05 8.93 -0.63
CA ARG A 58 -8.91 9.41 -1.41
C ARG A 58 -8.41 10.70 -0.78
N LYS A 59 -7.13 10.99 -0.96
CA LYS A 59 -6.61 12.34 -0.72
C LYS A 59 -6.80 13.09 -2.03
N ASP A 60 -7.38 14.27 -1.96
CA ASP A 60 -7.39 15.24 -3.06
C ASP A 60 -5.99 15.85 -3.23
#